data_AF-A0A5D0MDY6-F1
#
_entry.id   AF-A0A5D0MDY6-F1
#
_cell.length_a   1.000
_cell.length_b   1.000
_cell.length_c   1.000
_cell.angle_alpha   90.00
_cell.angle_beta   90.00
_cell.angle_gamma   90.00
#
_symmetry.space_group_name_H-M   'P 1'
#
loop_
_entity.id
_entity.type
_entity.pdbx_description
1 polymer ?
#
loop_
_entity_poly.entity_id
_entity_poly.type
_entity_poly.pdbx_seq_one_letter_code
_entity_poly.pdbx_strand_id
1 'polypeptide(L)'
;MSLLQIKNFLKNKNIEIDVRKEAFFLSTFFLKPDKRKDLSINTNFSKFVEDDQVTEEKYSEIKLYREEFVEKYPDLQLGFLPFKRETLDRIMGLILDTSFWDIIFFGQEKKYDDLRNIINYWISKAKINDKVTLGLIEAEKFLFSYPDLFSKFDSDINIYLGDKYLYYIFKFLYESNNKISIYKIHNRGGPENYLEGIELHDENYCWAFPERSRKFSYEDINEEFKSSRKEIIALGNILNSLGDNSILNILLPVGFTFINDTKYMRNNFILDSKNINLKEVFALPKIKNYTSTNVCSLKFEKKQKEEKESIILGRLEKDNSSFKIIDKIELDYDNEMLRTT
;
A
#
# COMPACT_ATOMS: atom_id res chain seq x y z
N MET A 1 3.44 26.58 -5.83
CA MET A 1 3.59 26.33 -7.28
C MET A 1 3.45 24.82 -7.52
N SER A 2 2.83 24.36 -8.61
CA SER A 2 2.52 22.92 -8.79
C SER A 2 3.72 22.13 -9.34
N LEU A 3 3.91 20.87 -8.93
CA LEU A 3 4.86 19.90 -9.51
C LEU A 3 4.73 19.75 -11.04
N LEU A 4 3.59 20.12 -11.63
CA LEU A 4 3.38 20.23 -13.07
C LEU A 4 4.31 21.29 -13.71
N GLN A 5 4.60 22.38 -13.01
CA GLN A 5 5.54 23.42 -13.46
C GLN A 5 6.99 22.91 -13.45
N ILE A 6 7.37 22.05 -12.48
CA ILE A 6 8.68 21.38 -12.47
C ILE A 6 8.80 20.46 -13.67
N LYS A 7 7.80 19.59 -13.89
CA LYS A 7 7.75 18.68 -15.03
C LYS A 7 7.86 19.43 -16.37
N ASN A 8 7.14 20.54 -16.51
CA ASN A 8 7.17 21.37 -17.71
C ASN A 8 8.51 22.09 -17.90
N PHE A 9 9.10 22.62 -16.83
CA PHE A 9 10.42 23.26 -16.88
C PHE A 9 11.51 22.29 -17.32
N LEU A 10 11.55 21.09 -16.73
CA LEU A 10 12.51 20.05 -17.09
C LEU A 10 12.35 19.60 -18.53
N LYS A 11 11.10 19.38 -18.97
CA LYS A 11 10.79 19.07 -20.37
C LYS A 11 11.27 20.17 -21.32
N ASN A 12 11.06 21.45 -20.99
CA ASN A 12 11.50 22.58 -21.81
C ASN A 12 13.04 22.71 -21.89
N LYS A 13 13.77 22.16 -20.91
CA LYS A 13 15.24 22.14 -20.89
C LYS A 13 15.82 20.86 -21.51
N ASN A 14 15.00 19.96 -22.09
CA ASN A 14 15.38 18.63 -22.55
C ASN A 14 16.08 17.79 -21.45
N ILE A 15 15.61 17.94 -20.21
CA ILE A 15 16.12 17.20 -19.06
C ILE A 15 15.12 16.08 -18.74
N GLU A 16 15.52 14.83 -18.95
CA GLU A 16 14.72 13.64 -18.63
C GLU A 16 15.08 13.08 -17.25
N ILE A 17 14.27 13.42 -16.24
CA ILE A 17 14.39 12.91 -14.87
C ILE A 17 13.01 12.64 -14.28
N ASP A 18 12.94 11.59 -13.46
CA ASP A 18 11.78 11.37 -12.59
C ASP A 18 11.90 12.29 -11.37
N VAL A 19 11.12 13.37 -11.38
CA VAL A 19 11.08 14.40 -10.32
C VAL A 19 10.85 13.80 -8.93
N ARG A 20 10.10 12.70 -8.85
CA ARG A 20 9.80 12.05 -7.57
C ARG A 20 11.08 11.47 -7.00
N LYS A 21 11.79 10.68 -7.81
CA LYS A 21 13.06 10.05 -7.42
C LYS A 21 14.13 11.08 -7.10
N GLU A 22 14.17 12.17 -7.85
CA GLU A 22 15.05 13.30 -7.61
C GLU A 22 14.77 13.96 -6.26
N ALA A 23 13.51 14.22 -5.94
CA ALA A 23 13.13 14.76 -4.64
C ALA A 23 13.41 13.79 -3.49
N PHE A 24 13.25 12.48 -3.68
CA PHE A 24 13.66 11.49 -2.70
C PHE A 24 15.17 11.54 -2.44
N PHE A 25 15.98 11.55 -3.50
CA PHE A 25 17.43 11.71 -3.39
C PHE A 25 17.80 12.97 -2.60
N LEU A 26 17.27 14.13 -2.99
CA LEU A 26 17.56 15.39 -2.31
C LEU A 26 17.11 15.34 -0.83
N SER A 27 15.97 14.72 -0.55
CA SER A 27 15.50 14.54 0.83
C SER A 27 16.45 13.68 1.66
N THR A 28 17.07 12.65 1.07
CA THR A 28 18.08 11.83 1.77
C THR A 28 19.36 12.58 2.09
N PHE A 29 19.73 13.53 1.24
CA PHE A 29 20.88 14.41 1.46
C PHE A 29 20.60 15.46 2.53
N PHE A 30 19.42 16.12 2.49
CA PHE A 30 19.12 17.26 3.37
C PHE A 30 18.52 16.89 4.74
N LEU A 31 17.91 15.71 4.90
CA LEU A 31 17.23 15.31 6.15
C LEU A 31 18.06 14.35 7.00
N LYS A 32 18.43 14.82 8.19
CA LYS A 32 19.01 13.94 9.24
C LYS A 32 17.97 12.93 9.75
N PRO A 33 18.37 11.69 10.13
CA PRO A 33 17.47 10.61 10.56
C PRO A 33 16.44 10.98 11.64
N ASP A 34 16.83 11.85 12.57
CA ASP A 34 16.06 12.33 13.72
C ASP A 34 15.03 13.43 13.36
N LYS A 35 15.16 14.06 12.18
CA LYS A 35 14.26 15.14 11.71
C LYS A 35 13.28 14.72 10.61
N ARG A 36 13.19 13.42 10.29
CA ARG A 36 12.38 12.91 9.16
C ARG A 36 10.87 12.84 9.45
N LYS A 37 10.46 12.92 10.72
CA LYS A 37 9.06 12.73 11.15
C LYS A 37 8.13 13.90 10.82
N ASP A 38 8.65 15.12 10.78
CA ASP A 38 7.80 16.30 10.56
C ASP A 38 7.42 16.52 9.09
N LEU A 39 8.01 15.78 8.14
CA LEU A 39 7.69 15.68 6.69
C LEU A 39 7.49 17.00 5.91
N SER A 40 7.60 18.13 6.60
CA SER A 40 7.86 19.45 6.10
C SER A 40 9.33 19.47 5.70
N ILE A 41 9.60 19.96 4.50
CA ILE A 41 10.98 20.22 4.07
C ILE A 41 11.46 21.39 4.92
N ASN A 42 11.95 21.11 6.13
CA ASN A 42 12.11 22.08 7.19
C ASN A 42 13.58 22.52 7.33
N THR A 43 13.76 23.84 7.37
CA THR A 43 14.90 24.69 7.83
C THR A 43 16.33 24.43 7.35
N ASN A 44 16.78 23.20 7.13
CA ASN A 44 18.15 22.94 6.65
C ASN A 44 18.27 23.13 5.13
N PHE A 45 17.23 22.74 4.39
CA PHE A 45 17.16 22.98 2.95
C PHE A 45 17.04 24.48 2.66
N SER A 46 16.18 25.20 3.38
CA SER A 46 16.06 26.65 3.23
C SER A 46 17.38 27.35 3.56
N LYS A 47 18.09 26.95 4.62
CA LYS A 47 19.46 27.46 4.91
C LYS A 47 20.50 27.14 3.84
N PHE A 48 20.41 25.96 3.20
CA PHE A 48 21.32 25.59 2.11
C PHE A 48 21.13 26.49 0.87
N VAL A 49 19.91 27.01 0.68
CA VAL A 49 19.48 27.85 -0.45
C VAL A 49 19.49 29.35 -0.12
N GLU A 50 19.32 29.74 1.15
CA GLU A 50 19.33 31.14 1.65
C GLU A 50 20.75 31.72 1.72
N ASP A 51 21.79 30.90 1.79
CA ASP A 51 23.13 31.33 1.40
C ASP A 51 23.04 31.69 -0.09
N ASP A 52 23.11 32.98 -0.43
CA ASP A 52 22.95 33.55 -1.78
C ASP A 52 23.76 32.87 -2.90
N GLN A 53 24.67 31.94 -2.54
CA GLN A 53 25.33 31.06 -3.47
C GLN A 53 25.40 29.61 -2.96
N VAL A 54 24.78 28.68 -3.70
CA VAL A 54 25.30 27.31 -3.74
C VAL A 54 26.72 27.42 -4.34
N THR A 55 27.74 27.23 -3.50
CA THR A 55 29.15 27.31 -3.88
C THR A 55 29.57 26.10 -4.71
N GLU A 56 30.66 26.20 -5.50
CA GLU A 56 31.22 25.05 -6.23
C GLU A 56 31.54 23.86 -5.30
N GLU A 57 31.91 24.14 -4.06
CA GLU A 57 32.12 23.12 -3.02
C GLU A 57 30.82 22.37 -2.67
N LYS A 58 29.71 23.10 -2.44
CA LYS A 58 28.39 22.51 -2.19
C LYS A 58 27.88 21.68 -3.39
N TYR A 59 28.19 22.11 -4.62
CA TYR A 59 27.90 21.33 -5.83
C TYR A 59 28.69 20.02 -5.88
N SER A 60 29.97 20.08 -5.54
CA SER A 60 30.85 18.91 -5.52
C SER A 60 30.38 17.89 -4.47
N GLU A 61 29.92 18.35 -3.32
CA GLU A 61 29.36 17.50 -2.26
C GLU A 61 28.10 16.75 -2.71
N ILE A 62 27.12 17.44 -3.30
CA ILE A 62 25.89 16.81 -3.82
C ILE A 62 26.22 15.79 -4.92
N LYS A 63 27.20 16.11 -5.78
CA LYS A 63 27.62 15.21 -6.86
C LYS A 63 28.24 13.93 -6.32
N LEU A 64 29.17 14.03 -5.37
CA LEU A 64 29.78 12.87 -4.70
C LEU A 64 28.73 12.04 -3.99
N TYR A 65 27.84 12.68 -3.23
CA TYR A 65 26.75 11.96 -2.56
C TYR A 65 25.80 11.26 -3.55
N ARG A 66 25.57 11.84 -4.73
CA ARG A 66 24.78 11.18 -5.78
C ARG A 66 25.47 9.92 -6.29
N GLU A 67 26.78 9.97 -6.54
CA GLU A 67 27.54 8.82 -7.00
C GLU A 67 27.41 7.66 -5.98
N GLU A 68 27.60 7.95 -4.69
CA GLU A 68 27.41 6.98 -3.61
C GLU A 68 25.95 6.48 -3.50
N PHE A 69 24.97 7.37 -3.65
CA PHE A 69 23.56 7.02 -3.58
C PHE A 69 23.14 6.09 -4.72
N VAL A 70 23.59 6.37 -5.94
CA VAL A 70 23.32 5.53 -7.12
C VAL A 70 23.96 4.15 -6.95
N GLU A 71 25.16 4.09 -6.38
CA GLU A 71 25.83 2.82 -6.09
C GLU A 71 25.09 2.00 -5.02
N LYS A 72 24.57 2.66 -3.98
CA LYS A 72 23.80 2.02 -2.90
C LYS A 72 22.40 1.58 -3.35
N TYR A 73 21.80 2.31 -4.30
CA TYR A 73 20.43 2.07 -4.78
C TYR A 73 20.35 1.98 -6.32
N PRO A 74 21.08 1.04 -6.95
CA PRO A 74 21.21 0.98 -8.42
C PRO A 74 19.86 0.74 -9.12
N ASP A 75 18.98 -0.01 -8.45
CA ASP A 75 17.63 -0.32 -8.90
C ASP A 75 16.68 0.90 -8.97
N LEU A 76 17.02 2.01 -8.30
CA LEU A 76 16.17 3.19 -8.32
C LEU A 76 16.23 3.92 -9.67
N GLN A 77 17.24 3.67 -10.52
CA GLN A 77 17.39 4.33 -11.82
C GLN A 77 17.23 5.85 -11.70
N LEU A 78 18.02 6.48 -10.82
CA LEU A 78 18.06 7.94 -10.76
C LEU A 78 18.52 8.48 -12.10
N GLY A 79 17.78 9.43 -12.66
CA GLY A 79 18.22 10.14 -13.86
C GLY A 79 19.39 11.07 -13.54
N PHE A 80 20.06 11.54 -14.60
CA PHE A 80 21.11 12.53 -14.47
C PHE A 80 20.51 13.94 -14.56
N LEU A 81 20.51 14.67 -13.45
CA LEU A 81 20.26 16.11 -13.48
C LEU A 81 21.60 16.81 -13.76
N PRO A 82 21.80 17.44 -14.95
CA PRO A 82 22.97 18.27 -15.17
C PRO A 82 22.93 19.47 -14.21
N PHE A 83 23.86 19.52 -13.26
CA PHE A 83 23.97 20.54 -12.22
C PHE A 83 24.46 21.89 -12.78
N LYS A 84 23.64 22.53 -13.63
CA LYS A 84 23.75 23.98 -13.84
C LYS A 84 23.12 24.69 -12.66
N ARG A 85 23.81 25.68 -12.10
CA ARG A 85 23.39 26.35 -10.86
C ARG A 85 21.95 26.85 -10.87
N GLU A 86 21.58 27.56 -11.94
CA GLU A 86 20.22 28.06 -12.17
C GLU A 86 19.15 26.94 -12.17
N THR A 87 19.46 25.77 -12.72
CA THR A 87 18.55 24.62 -12.78
C THR A 87 18.35 24.02 -11.40
N LEU A 88 19.44 23.86 -10.62
CA LEU A 88 19.38 23.33 -9.27
C LEU A 88 18.61 24.29 -8.35
N ASP A 89 18.96 25.58 -8.33
CA ASP A 89 18.31 26.60 -7.50
C ASP A 89 16.79 26.63 -7.74
N ARG A 90 16.37 26.50 -9.01
CA ARG A 90 14.95 26.48 -9.38
C ARG A 90 14.22 25.21 -8.98
N ILE A 91 14.84 24.04 -9.12
CA ILE A 91 14.25 22.77 -8.65
C ILE A 91 14.16 22.76 -7.13
N MET A 92 15.21 23.24 -6.48
CA MET A 92 15.34 23.28 -5.04
C MET A 92 14.29 24.21 -4.41
N GLY A 93 14.19 25.45 -4.88
CA GLY A 93 13.19 26.42 -4.40
C GLY A 93 11.75 25.91 -4.54
N LEU A 94 11.47 25.08 -5.54
CA LEU A 94 10.12 24.51 -5.75
C LEU A 94 9.84 23.27 -4.89
N ILE A 95 10.88 22.48 -4.57
CA ILE A 95 10.78 21.37 -3.63
C ILE A 95 10.39 21.93 -2.25
N LEU A 96 11.01 23.02 -1.78
CA LEU A 96 10.68 23.69 -0.50
C LEU A 96 9.20 24.00 -0.30
N ASP A 97 8.53 24.44 -1.37
CA ASP A 97 7.13 24.87 -1.34
C ASP A 97 6.13 23.70 -1.40
N THR A 98 6.61 22.45 -1.46
CA THR A 98 5.79 21.27 -1.72
C THR A 98 5.98 20.23 -0.61
N SER A 99 4.90 19.62 -0.11
CA SER A 99 5.04 18.56 0.89
C SER A 99 5.70 17.32 0.27
N PHE A 100 6.46 16.57 1.07
CA PHE A 100 7.11 15.35 0.59
C PHE A 100 6.10 14.31 0.06
N TRP A 101 4.92 14.24 0.66
CA TRP A 101 3.81 13.39 0.21
C TRP A 101 3.27 13.81 -1.16
N ASP A 102 3.07 15.10 -1.39
CA ASP A 102 2.62 15.61 -2.68
C ASP A 102 3.65 15.31 -3.78
N ILE A 103 4.94 15.30 -3.44
CA ILE A 103 6.00 14.94 -4.38
C ILE A 103 5.97 13.45 -4.71
N ILE A 104 5.90 12.56 -3.70
CA ILE A 104 5.90 11.10 -3.93
C ILE A 104 4.69 10.67 -4.76
N PHE A 105 3.53 11.22 -4.44
CA PHE A 105 2.25 10.79 -5.00
C PHE A 105 1.66 11.76 -6.02
N PHE A 106 2.51 12.64 -6.55
CA PHE A 106 2.13 13.58 -7.59
C PHE A 106 1.37 12.92 -8.74
N GLY A 107 0.23 13.50 -9.12
CA GLY A 107 -0.64 13.01 -10.18
C GLY A 107 -1.50 11.80 -9.78
N GLN A 108 -1.47 11.39 -8.51
CA GLN A 108 -2.33 10.32 -7.97
C GLN A 108 -3.40 10.86 -7.01
N GLU A 109 -3.58 12.18 -6.94
CA GLU A 109 -4.32 12.85 -5.86
C GLU A 109 -5.79 12.44 -5.80
N LYS A 110 -6.42 12.26 -6.95
CA LYS A 110 -7.84 11.87 -7.05
C LYS A 110 -8.05 10.36 -7.19
N LYS A 111 -6.97 9.58 -7.31
CA LYS A 111 -7.06 8.18 -7.73
C LYS A 111 -7.64 7.28 -6.63
N TYR A 112 -7.60 7.71 -5.36
CA TYR A 112 -7.89 6.82 -4.23
C TYR A 112 -8.73 7.44 -3.09
N ASP A 113 -9.47 8.53 -3.33
CA ASP A 113 -10.38 9.12 -2.33
C ASP A 113 -11.43 8.12 -1.81
N ASP A 114 -11.91 7.23 -2.69
CA ASP A 114 -12.88 6.23 -2.28
C ASP A 114 -12.24 5.09 -1.45
N LEU A 115 -10.95 4.75 -1.67
CA LEU A 115 -10.24 3.81 -0.80
C LEU A 115 -10.11 4.35 0.62
N ARG A 116 -9.92 5.68 0.76
CA ARG A 116 -9.88 6.36 2.05
C ARG A 116 -11.12 6.08 2.89
N ASN A 117 -12.31 6.10 2.27
CA ASN A 117 -13.57 5.84 2.97
C ASN A 117 -13.68 4.38 3.43
N ILE A 118 -13.13 3.43 2.65
CA ILE A 118 -13.18 1.99 2.99
C ILE A 118 -12.25 1.72 4.16
N ILE A 119 -11.06 2.32 4.11
CA ILE A 119 -10.09 2.24 5.19
C ILE A 119 -10.65 2.90 6.45
N ASN A 120 -11.28 4.08 6.34
CA ASN A 120 -11.99 4.70 7.46
C ASN A 120 -13.03 3.77 8.08
N TYR A 121 -13.81 3.09 7.23
CA TYR A 121 -14.78 2.11 7.68
C TYR A 121 -14.10 0.97 8.46
N TRP A 122 -13.04 0.36 7.92
CA TRP A 122 -12.29 -0.68 8.61
C TRP A 122 -11.63 -0.20 9.91
N ILE A 123 -10.95 0.96 9.90
CA ILE A 123 -10.40 1.62 11.09
C ILE A 123 -11.48 1.74 12.17
N SER A 124 -12.65 2.30 11.82
CA SER A 124 -13.74 2.52 12.77
C SER A 124 -14.33 1.23 13.36
N LYS A 125 -14.16 0.10 12.65
CA LYS A 125 -14.66 -1.22 13.06
C LYS A 125 -13.61 -2.08 13.71
N ALA A 126 -12.33 -1.76 13.57
CA ALA A 126 -11.26 -2.65 13.94
C ALA A 126 -11.14 -2.88 15.46
N LYS A 127 -11.73 -2.02 16.32
CA LYS A 127 -11.62 -2.08 17.79
C LYS A 127 -10.22 -2.58 18.19
N ILE A 128 -9.19 -1.88 17.70
CA ILE A 128 -7.80 -2.31 17.87
C ILE A 128 -7.45 -2.13 19.34
N ASN A 129 -7.23 -3.24 20.04
CA ASN A 129 -6.77 -3.25 21.42
C ASN A 129 -5.26 -3.04 21.45
N ASP A 130 -4.70 -2.60 22.58
CA ASP A 130 -3.26 -2.29 22.77
C ASP A 130 -2.27 -3.43 22.43
N LYS A 131 -2.76 -4.66 22.22
CA LYS A 131 -1.95 -5.84 21.89
C LYS A 131 -1.96 -6.22 20.41
N VAL A 132 -2.84 -5.62 19.61
CA VAL A 132 -3.08 -6.04 18.22
C VAL A 132 -2.20 -5.22 17.29
N THR A 133 -1.34 -5.89 16.53
CA THR A 133 -0.49 -5.24 15.51
C THR A 133 -1.28 -5.02 14.22
N LEU A 134 -1.09 -3.88 13.56
CA LEU A 134 -1.78 -3.54 12.30
C LEU A 134 -0.92 -3.91 11.10
N GLY A 135 -1.35 -4.88 10.29
CA GLY A 135 -0.69 -5.26 9.03
C GLY A 135 -1.32 -4.57 7.81
N LEU A 136 -0.53 -3.88 7.00
CA LEU A 136 -0.98 -3.16 5.81
C LEU A 136 -0.32 -3.76 4.57
N ILE A 137 -1.07 -4.57 3.81
CA ILE A 137 -0.56 -5.32 2.66
C ILE A 137 -0.82 -4.56 1.35
N GLU A 138 0.24 -4.42 0.53
CA GLU A 138 0.27 -3.55 -0.66
C GLU A 138 -0.09 -2.09 -0.32
N ALA A 139 0.53 -1.60 0.76
CA ALA A 139 0.16 -0.35 1.39
C ALA A 139 0.39 0.88 0.48
N GLU A 140 1.25 0.77 -0.53
CA GLU A 140 1.47 1.80 -1.54
C GLU A 140 0.18 2.27 -2.22
N LYS A 141 -0.85 1.42 -2.26
CA LYS A 141 -2.12 1.72 -2.92
C LYS A 141 -2.99 2.71 -2.15
N PHE A 142 -2.72 2.92 -0.87
CA PHE A 142 -3.62 3.72 -0.04
C PHE A 142 -2.95 4.60 1.01
N LEU A 143 -1.67 4.39 1.34
CA LEU A 143 -0.96 5.27 2.27
C LEU A 143 -0.92 6.72 1.77
N PHE A 144 -1.00 6.93 0.45
CA PHE A 144 -1.22 8.26 -0.12
C PHE A 144 -2.43 9.00 0.47
N SER A 145 -3.56 8.29 0.58
CA SER A 145 -4.83 8.88 1.03
C SER A 145 -4.86 9.13 2.55
N TYR A 146 -3.78 8.76 3.26
CA TYR A 146 -3.77 8.66 4.71
C TYR A 146 -2.38 8.89 5.32
N PRO A 147 -1.75 10.08 5.09
CA PRO A 147 -0.42 10.37 5.64
C PRO A 147 -0.39 10.30 7.17
N ASP A 148 -1.51 10.63 7.83
CA ASP A 148 -1.67 10.59 9.29
C ASP A 148 -2.22 9.25 9.81
N LEU A 149 -2.16 8.16 9.03
CA LEU A 149 -2.71 6.86 9.46
C LEU A 149 -2.00 6.37 10.72
N PHE A 150 -0.68 6.53 10.74
CA PHE A 150 0.17 5.99 11.79
C PHE A 150 0.02 6.71 13.13
N SER A 151 -0.44 7.97 13.13
CA SER A 151 -0.70 8.70 14.38
C SER A 151 -2.04 8.36 15.02
N LYS A 152 -2.91 7.61 14.33
CA LYS A 152 -4.23 7.22 14.84
C LYS A 152 -4.26 5.88 15.56
N PHE A 153 -3.14 5.15 15.53
CA PHE A 153 -3.01 3.84 16.14
C PHE A 153 -1.92 3.86 17.19
N ASP A 154 -2.25 3.40 18.39
CA ASP A 154 -1.28 3.23 19.47
C ASP A 154 -0.49 1.92 19.37
N SER A 155 -0.92 1.01 18.48
CA SER A 155 -0.29 -0.28 18.18
C SER A 155 0.92 -0.20 17.25
N ASP A 156 1.69 -1.30 17.21
CA ASP A 156 2.70 -1.52 16.19
C ASP A 156 2.05 -1.70 14.80
N ILE A 157 2.74 -1.25 13.75
CA ILE A 157 2.25 -1.19 12.38
C ILE A 157 3.28 -1.81 11.44
N ASN A 158 2.86 -2.84 10.73
CA ASN A 158 3.65 -3.53 9.71
C ASN A 158 3.16 -3.11 8.33
N ILE A 159 4.05 -2.55 7.51
CA ILE A 159 3.73 -2.06 6.17
C ILE A 159 4.44 -2.94 5.15
N TYR A 160 3.68 -3.55 4.25
CA TYR A 160 4.21 -4.41 3.20
C TYR A 160 4.06 -3.72 1.85
N LEU A 161 5.19 -3.44 1.18
CA LEU A 161 5.27 -2.66 -0.05
C LEU A 161 5.81 -3.48 -1.22
N GLY A 162 5.06 -3.52 -2.32
CA GLY A 162 5.46 -4.19 -3.56
C GLY A 162 6.27 -3.29 -4.50
N ASP A 163 6.00 -1.99 -4.50
CA ASP A 163 6.77 -1.01 -5.26
C ASP A 163 8.15 -0.75 -4.62
N LYS A 164 9.21 -1.04 -5.37
CA LYS A 164 10.61 -0.89 -4.90
C LYS A 164 10.93 0.55 -4.50
N TYR A 165 10.46 1.54 -5.25
CA TYR A 165 10.76 2.95 -4.99
C TYR A 165 10.06 3.42 -3.72
N LEU A 166 8.78 3.08 -3.56
CA LEU A 166 8.03 3.38 -2.35
C LEU A 166 8.57 2.62 -1.14
N TYR A 167 9.04 1.38 -1.29
CA TYR A 167 9.72 0.67 -0.21
C TYR A 167 10.90 1.48 0.37
N TYR A 168 11.80 1.98 -0.48
CA TYR A 168 12.96 2.75 -0.02
C TYR A 168 12.56 4.08 0.62
N ILE A 169 11.53 4.75 0.09
CA ILE A 169 10.98 5.96 0.68
C ILE A 169 10.44 5.69 2.08
N PHE A 170 9.52 4.73 2.21
CA PHE A 170 8.87 4.45 3.50
C PHE A 170 9.88 3.94 4.52
N LYS A 171 10.85 3.13 4.10
CA LYS A 171 11.97 2.74 4.96
C LYS A 171 12.76 3.96 5.44
N PHE A 172 13.14 4.86 4.53
CA PHE A 172 13.86 6.09 4.89
C PHE A 172 13.08 6.98 5.87
N LEU A 173 11.76 7.10 5.69
CA LEU A 173 10.89 7.91 6.53
C LEU A 173 10.67 7.32 7.93
N TYR A 174 10.53 6.00 8.02
CA TYR A 174 10.07 5.33 9.23
C TYR A 174 11.11 4.43 9.90
N GLU A 175 12.34 4.32 9.39
CA GLU A 175 13.40 3.48 9.99
C GLU A 175 13.71 3.83 11.45
N SER A 176 13.49 5.08 11.87
CA SER A 176 13.68 5.53 13.25
C SER A 176 12.42 5.42 14.12
N ASN A 177 11.31 4.93 13.57
CA ASN A 177 10.08 4.70 14.31
C ASN A 177 9.99 3.24 14.75
N ASN A 178 10.15 3.01 16.06
CA ASN A 178 10.08 1.67 16.65
C ASN A 178 8.70 1.00 16.54
N LYS A 179 7.63 1.76 16.30
CA LYS A 179 6.27 1.24 16.10
C LYS A 179 5.98 0.87 14.64
N ILE A 180 6.84 1.22 13.68
CA ILE A 180 6.54 1.02 12.26
C ILE A 180 7.63 0.17 11.61
N SER A 181 7.25 -1.03 11.19
CA SER A 181 8.12 -1.93 10.44
C SER A 181 7.77 -1.90 8.96
N ILE A 182 8.78 -1.76 8.09
CA ILE A 182 8.60 -1.69 6.64
C ILE A 182 9.19 -2.94 5.99
N TYR A 183 8.33 -3.72 5.34
CA TYR A 183 8.66 -4.95 4.63
C TYR A 183 8.51 -4.75 3.12
N LYS A 184 9.39 -5.40 2.38
CA LYS A 184 9.31 -5.49 0.93
C LYS A 184 8.64 -6.81 0.57
N ILE A 185 7.65 -6.77 -0.33
CA ILE A 185 6.99 -7.97 -0.84
C ILE A 185 7.17 -8.09 -2.35
N HIS A 186 7.13 -9.32 -2.85
CA HIS A 186 7.24 -9.61 -4.27
C HIS A 186 5.86 -9.52 -4.93
N ASN A 187 5.54 -8.37 -5.52
CA ASN A 187 4.24 -8.16 -6.18
C ASN A 187 4.27 -8.44 -7.70
N ARG A 188 5.43 -8.86 -8.26
CA ARG A 188 5.62 -8.95 -9.73
C ARG A 188 6.02 -10.31 -10.27
N GLY A 189 5.83 -11.36 -9.46
CA GLY A 189 6.08 -12.73 -9.86
C GLY A 189 5.04 -13.31 -10.81
N GLY A 190 5.42 -14.37 -11.54
CA GLY A 190 4.47 -15.33 -12.13
C GLY A 190 3.57 -15.98 -11.06
N PRO A 191 2.75 -16.97 -11.41
CA PRO A 191 1.77 -17.57 -10.50
C PRO A 191 2.35 -18.10 -9.18
N GLU A 192 3.62 -18.49 -9.14
CA GLU A 192 4.30 -18.99 -7.94
C GLU A 192 4.75 -17.87 -6.99
N ASN A 193 5.14 -16.71 -7.54
CA ASN A 193 5.90 -15.68 -6.82
C ASN A 193 5.04 -14.45 -6.41
N TYR A 194 3.72 -14.50 -6.61
CA TYR A 194 2.84 -13.36 -6.35
C TYR A 194 2.46 -13.25 -4.86
N LEU A 195 3.03 -12.27 -4.16
CA LEU A 195 2.92 -12.12 -2.71
C LEU A 195 3.38 -13.36 -1.91
N GLU A 196 4.28 -14.15 -2.48
CA GLU A 196 4.91 -15.28 -1.81
C GLU A 196 5.84 -14.78 -0.70
N GLY A 197 5.88 -15.50 0.44
CA GLY A 197 6.75 -15.15 1.57
C GLY A 197 6.28 -13.94 2.38
N ILE A 198 4.98 -13.60 2.33
CA ILE A 198 4.41 -12.73 3.36
C ILE A 198 4.54 -13.47 4.70
N GLU A 199 5.15 -12.85 5.69
CA GLU A 199 5.08 -13.34 7.07
C GLU A 199 4.30 -12.30 7.87
N LEU A 200 3.16 -12.72 8.43
CA LEU A 200 2.37 -11.90 9.32
C LEU A 200 2.65 -12.38 10.74
N HIS A 201 2.93 -11.43 11.63
CA HIS A 201 3.11 -11.70 13.06
C HIS A 201 1.82 -12.25 13.71
N ASP A 202 1.94 -12.77 14.92
CA ASP A 202 0.80 -13.24 15.71
C ASP A 202 -0.11 -12.09 16.18
N GLU A 203 -1.40 -12.38 16.38
CA GLU A 203 -2.42 -11.41 16.84
C GLU A 203 -2.51 -10.13 15.99
N ASN A 204 -2.53 -10.29 14.66
CA ASN A 204 -2.56 -9.18 13.72
C ASN A 204 -3.98 -8.81 13.25
N TYR A 205 -4.22 -7.51 13.05
CA TYR A 205 -5.31 -7.00 12.23
C TYR A 205 -4.75 -6.60 10.87
N CYS A 206 -4.97 -7.39 9.84
CA CYS A 206 -4.44 -7.17 8.50
C CYS A 206 -5.46 -6.54 7.56
N TRP A 207 -5.03 -5.56 6.77
CA TRP A 207 -5.77 -5.01 5.64
C TRP A 207 -5.02 -5.29 4.34
N ALA A 208 -5.73 -5.84 3.35
CA ALA A 208 -5.14 -6.20 2.07
C ALA A 208 -5.97 -5.70 0.88
N PHE A 209 -5.26 -5.22 -0.14
CA PHE A 209 -5.83 -4.65 -1.36
C PHE A 209 -5.19 -5.24 -2.62
N PRO A 210 -5.22 -6.58 -2.79
CA PRO A 210 -4.45 -7.28 -3.82
C PRO A 210 -4.68 -6.72 -5.24
N GLU A 211 -3.66 -6.76 -6.08
CA GLU A 211 -3.76 -6.25 -7.45
C GLU A 211 -4.77 -7.03 -8.28
N ARG A 212 -5.65 -6.28 -8.95
CA ARG A 212 -6.58 -6.80 -9.93
C ARG A 212 -5.94 -6.73 -11.30
N SER A 213 -5.04 -7.65 -11.61
CA SER A 213 -4.53 -7.76 -12.98
C SER A 213 -5.35 -8.75 -13.80
N ARG A 214 -5.10 -8.78 -15.12
CA ARG A 214 -5.52 -9.90 -15.96
C ARG A 214 -4.95 -11.20 -15.36
N LYS A 215 -5.67 -12.31 -15.57
CA LYS A 215 -5.18 -13.66 -15.27
C LYS A 215 -3.74 -13.79 -15.80
N PHE A 216 -2.91 -14.58 -15.12
CA PHE A 216 -1.76 -15.16 -15.83
C PHE A 216 -2.28 -15.93 -17.06
N SER A 217 -1.38 -16.33 -17.98
CA SER A 217 -1.84 -17.19 -19.07
C SER A 217 -2.57 -18.41 -18.49
N TYR A 218 -3.55 -18.98 -19.19
CA TYR A 218 -4.26 -20.16 -18.65
C TYR A 218 -3.33 -21.37 -18.44
N GLU A 219 -2.14 -21.33 -19.02
CA GLU A 219 -1.07 -22.32 -18.87
C GLU A 219 -0.26 -22.11 -17.57
N ASP A 220 -0.37 -20.92 -16.96
CA ASP A 220 0.32 -20.49 -15.73
C ASP A 220 -0.63 -20.54 -14.52
N ILE A 221 -1.20 -21.71 -14.23
CA ILE A 221 -2.03 -21.90 -13.02
C ILE A 221 -1.12 -22.13 -11.82
N ASN A 222 -1.44 -21.45 -10.71
CA ASN A 222 -0.83 -21.81 -9.42
C ASN A 222 -1.44 -23.15 -8.95
N GLU A 223 -0.59 -24.15 -8.75
CA GLU A 223 -1.01 -25.52 -8.39
C GLU A 223 -1.61 -25.61 -6.99
N GLU A 224 -1.12 -24.80 -6.04
CA GLU A 224 -1.59 -24.81 -4.65
C GLU A 224 -3.05 -24.33 -4.55
N PHE A 225 -3.35 -23.18 -5.16
CA PHE A 225 -4.67 -22.53 -5.09
C PHE A 225 -5.57 -22.81 -6.30
N LYS A 226 -5.08 -23.59 -7.28
CA LYS A 226 -5.74 -23.94 -8.54
C LYS A 226 -6.37 -22.73 -9.23
N SER A 227 -5.61 -21.63 -9.30
CA SER A 227 -6.07 -20.39 -9.90
C SER A 227 -4.94 -19.67 -10.63
N SER A 228 -5.26 -19.05 -11.77
CA SER A 228 -4.38 -18.10 -12.47
C SER A 228 -4.70 -16.65 -12.14
N ARG A 229 -5.62 -16.40 -11.19
CA ARG A 229 -6.02 -15.06 -10.75
C ARG A 229 -5.12 -14.60 -9.60
N LYS A 230 -4.45 -13.48 -9.80
CA LYS A 230 -3.52 -12.90 -8.82
C LYS A 230 -4.17 -12.61 -7.47
N GLU A 231 -5.39 -12.09 -7.48
CA GLU A 231 -6.12 -11.77 -6.25
C GLU A 231 -6.46 -13.03 -5.42
N ILE A 232 -6.55 -14.20 -6.06
CA ILE A 232 -6.83 -15.48 -5.40
C ILE A 232 -5.56 -16.07 -4.79
N ILE A 233 -4.46 -16.03 -5.55
CA ILE A 233 -3.14 -16.46 -5.09
C ILE A 233 -2.71 -15.59 -3.89
N ALA A 234 -2.90 -14.28 -3.98
CA ALA A 234 -2.66 -13.38 -2.85
C ALA A 234 -3.49 -13.72 -1.62
N LEU A 235 -4.79 -13.98 -1.77
CA LEU A 235 -5.63 -14.39 -0.64
C LEU A 235 -5.07 -15.66 0.02
N GLY A 236 -4.71 -16.67 -0.77
CA GLY A 236 -4.13 -17.91 -0.27
C GLY A 236 -2.85 -17.68 0.52
N ASN A 237 -1.89 -16.96 -0.08
CA ASN A 237 -0.63 -16.62 0.57
C ASN A 237 -0.85 -15.85 1.88
N ILE A 238 -1.72 -14.85 1.89
CA ILE A 238 -2.02 -14.07 3.11
C ILE A 238 -2.65 -14.97 4.18
N LEU A 239 -3.65 -15.80 3.84
CA LEU A 239 -4.33 -16.68 4.80
C LEU A 239 -3.37 -17.71 5.43
N ASN A 240 -2.48 -18.30 4.62
CA ASN A 240 -1.45 -19.21 5.12
C ASN A 240 -0.52 -18.52 6.13
N SER A 241 -0.23 -17.25 5.88
CA SER A 241 0.74 -16.45 6.63
C SER A 241 0.17 -15.75 7.86
N LEU A 242 -1.15 -15.70 8.04
CA LEU A 242 -1.77 -15.14 9.24
C LEU A 242 -1.30 -15.90 10.49
N GLY A 243 -0.95 -15.20 11.56
CA GLY A 243 -0.78 -15.81 12.87
C GLY A 243 -2.11 -16.19 13.51
N ASP A 244 -2.07 -16.94 14.60
CA ASP A 244 -3.30 -17.30 15.33
C ASP A 244 -4.00 -16.06 15.90
N ASN A 245 -5.33 -16.14 16.00
CA ASN A 245 -6.23 -15.06 16.40
C ASN A 245 -6.14 -13.79 15.54
N SER A 246 -5.52 -13.87 14.36
CA SER A 246 -5.41 -12.74 13.45
C SER A 246 -6.70 -12.54 12.64
N ILE A 247 -7.00 -11.29 12.34
CA ILE A 247 -8.14 -10.87 11.53
C ILE A 247 -7.62 -10.30 10.22
N LEU A 248 -8.13 -10.78 9.09
CA LEU A 248 -7.86 -10.21 7.77
C LEU A 248 -9.10 -9.54 7.22
N ASN A 249 -8.99 -8.26 6.86
CA ASN A 249 -9.95 -7.59 5.97
C ASN A 249 -9.32 -7.42 4.60
N ILE A 250 -10.01 -7.89 3.56
CA ILE A 250 -9.48 -7.89 2.21
C ILE A 250 -10.53 -7.45 1.20
N LEU A 251 -10.11 -6.65 0.21
CA LEU A 251 -10.94 -6.31 -0.94
C LEU A 251 -10.74 -7.30 -2.08
N LEU A 252 -11.82 -7.96 -2.49
CA LEU A 252 -11.81 -8.88 -3.63
C LEU A 252 -12.91 -8.52 -4.63
N PRO A 253 -12.82 -8.98 -5.89
CA PRO A 253 -13.92 -8.92 -6.83
C PRO A 253 -15.19 -9.54 -6.24
N VAL A 254 -16.37 -8.98 -6.51
CA VAL A 254 -17.63 -9.70 -6.22
C VAL A 254 -17.68 -11.05 -6.93
N GLY A 255 -17.02 -11.18 -8.09
CA GLY A 255 -16.86 -12.46 -8.77
C GLY A 255 -16.17 -13.55 -7.93
N PHE A 256 -15.40 -13.21 -6.90
CA PHE A 256 -14.82 -14.18 -5.98
C PHE A 256 -15.88 -15.06 -5.30
N THR A 257 -17.05 -14.50 -5.00
CA THR A 257 -18.09 -15.25 -4.31
C THR A 257 -18.86 -16.18 -5.25
N PHE A 258 -18.79 -15.99 -6.57
CA PHE A 258 -19.71 -16.63 -7.54
C PHE A 258 -19.04 -17.27 -8.78
N ILE A 259 -17.75 -17.10 -9.01
CA ILE A 259 -17.07 -17.60 -10.23
C ILE A 259 -16.42 -18.97 -9.97
N ASN A 260 -16.66 -19.92 -10.88
CA ASN A 260 -16.09 -21.27 -10.85
C ASN A 260 -14.56 -21.32 -10.63
N ASP A 261 -13.80 -20.41 -11.25
CA ASP A 261 -12.33 -20.30 -11.11
C ASP A 261 -11.84 -20.05 -9.66
N THR A 262 -12.75 -19.68 -8.76
CA THR A 262 -12.47 -19.40 -7.35
C THR A 262 -13.09 -20.45 -6.43
N LYS A 263 -13.84 -21.41 -6.99
CA LYS A 263 -14.55 -22.46 -6.26
C LYS A 263 -13.63 -23.34 -5.45
N TYR A 264 -12.45 -23.68 -5.97
CA TYR A 264 -11.47 -24.48 -5.24
C TYR A 264 -10.97 -23.75 -3.99
N MET A 265 -10.54 -22.49 -4.14
CA MET A 265 -10.12 -21.65 -3.01
C MET A 265 -11.25 -21.46 -2.00
N ARG A 266 -12.46 -21.13 -2.47
CA ARG A 266 -13.63 -20.95 -1.61
C ARG A 266 -13.97 -22.21 -0.84
N ASN A 267 -14.12 -23.34 -1.53
CA ASN A 267 -14.62 -24.55 -0.90
C ASN A 267 -13.54 -25.21 -0.03
N ASN A 268 -12.33 -25.42 -0.57
CA ASN A 268 -11.32 -26.24 0.12
C ASN A 268 -10.43 -25.44 1.06
N PHE A 269 -10.13 -24.16 0.77
CA PHE A 269 -9.21 -23.34 1.58
C PHE A 269 -9.91 -22.43 2.58
N ILE A 270 -11.21 -22.16 2.39
CA ILE A 270 -11.97 -21.25 3.26
C ILE A 270 -13.12 -21.98 3.93
N LEU A 271 -14.02 -22.59 3.17
CA LEU A 271 -15.21 -23.22 3.75
C LEU A 271 -14.88 -24.53 4.45
N ASP A 272 -13.94 -25.32 3.94
CA ASP A 272 -13.54 -26.60 4.54
C ASP A 272 -12.25 -26.47 5.39
N SER A 273 -11.73 -25.25 5.54
CA SER A 273 -10.61 -24.99 6.45
C SER A 273 -11.01 -25.19 7.92
N LYS A 274 -10.07 -25.68 8.73
CA LYS A 274 -10.25 -25.88 10.18
C LYS A 274 -9.86 -24.68 11.02
N ASN A 275 -9.05 -23.79 10.46
CA ASN A 275 -8.44 -22.67 11.16
C ASN A 275 -8.79 -21.31 10.55
N ILE A 276 -9.40 -21.26 9.36
CA ILE A 276 -9.86 -20.02 8.73
C ILE A 276 -11.38 -19.94 8.79
N ASN A 277 -11.88 -18.87 9.40
CA ASN A 277 -13.30 -18.57 9.49
C ASN A 277 -13.65 -17.34 8.66
N LEU A 278 -14.49 -17.49 7.65
CA LEU A 278 -15.11 -16.36 6.97
C LEU A 278 -16.24 -15.79 7.86
N LYS A 279 -16.11 -14.53 8.29
CA LYS A 279 -17.06 -13.87 9.21
C LYS A 279 -18.03 -12.95 8.50
N GLU A 280 -17.53 -12.16 7.56
CA GLU A 280 -18.32 -11.09 6.94
C GLU A 280 -18.00 -11.00 5.44
N VAL A 281 -19.04 -10.81 4.62
CA VAL A 281 -18.94 -10.47 3.21
C VAL A 281 -19.87 -9.30 2.93
N PHE A 282 -19.30 -8.15 2.61
CA PHE A 282 -20.06 -6.95 2.27
C PHE A 282 -19.80 -6.51 0.83
N ALA A 283 -20.85 -6.46 0.02
CA ALA A 283 -20.79 -5.82 -1.28
C ALA A 283 -20.57 -4.31 -1.09
N LEU A 284 -19.57 -3.76 -1.76
CA LEU A 284 -19.26 -2.33 -1.73
C LEU A 284 -19.94 -1.62 -2.91
N PRO A 285 -20.25 -0.32 -2.79
CA PRO A 285 -20.68 0.45 -3.94
C PRO A 285 -19.54 0.56 -4.96
N LYS A 286 -19.88 0.88 -6.21
CA LYS A 286 -18.89 0.92 -7.29
C LYS A 286 -17.83 2.00 -7.04
N ILE A 287 -16.59 1.59 -6.84
CA ILE A 287 -15.46 2.48 -6.62
C ILE A 287 -14.76 2.77 -7.96
N LYS A 288 -15.26 3.77 -8.69
CA LYS A 288 -14.87 4.03 -10.09
C LYS A 288 -13.37 4.29 -10.27
N ASN A 289 -12.70 4.92 -9.31
CA ASN A 289 -11.27 5.25 -9.40
C ASN A 289 -10.34 4.09 -8.97
N TYR A 290 -10.87 3.08 -8.26
CA TYR A 290 -10.11 1.90 -7.83
C TYR A 290 -10.24 0.76 -8.84
N THR A 291 -11.45 0.48 -9.32
CA THR A 291 -11.68 -0.60 -10.28
C THR A 291 -12.97 -0.41 -11.08
N SER A 292 -12.96 -0.86 -12.32
CA SER A 292 -14.16 -0.92 -13.18
C SER A 292 -15.16 -2.00 -12.75
N THR A 293 -14.71 -2.96 -11.93
CA THR A 293 -15.49 -4.13 -11.50
C THR A 293 -15.99 -3.96 -10.07
N ASN A 294 -17.16 -4.52 -9.76
CA ASN A 294 -17.65 -4.53 -8.39
C ASN A 294 -16.69 -5.30 -7.47
N VAL A 295 -16.54 -4.80 -6.24
CA VAL A 295 -15.72 -5.42 -5.18
C VAL A 295 -16.57 -5.68 -3.94
N CYS A 296 -16.15 -6.63 -3.15
CA CYS A 296 -16.64 -6.88 -1.82
C CYS A 296 -15.49 -6.76 -0.81
N SER A 297 -15.85 -6.39 0.41
CA SER A 297 -15.01 -6.53 1.60
C SER A 297 -15.28 -7.90 2.20
N LEU A 298 -14.23 -8.67 2.44
CA LEU A 298 -14.31 -9.92 3.18
C LEU A 298 -13.53 -9.79 4.48
N LYS A 299 -14.07 -10.38 5.55
CA LYS A 299 -13.41 -10.48 6.84
C LYS A 299 -13.19 -11.95 7.19
N PHE A 300 -11.94 -12.31 7.37
CA PHE A 300 -11.52 -13.62 7.83
C PHE A 300 -10.93 -13.51 9.22
N GLU A 301 -11.07 -14.57 10.01
CA GLU A 301 -10.41 -14.73 11.30
C GLU A 301 -9.68 -16.08 11.30
N LYS A 302 -8.43 -16.10 11.74
CA LYS A 302 -7.69 -17.33 11.95
C LYS A 302 -7.81 -17.76 13.41
N LYS A 303 -8.40 -18.92 13.68
CA LYS A 303 -8.56 -19.49 15.03
C LYS A 303 -7.82 -20.83 15.15
N GLN A 304 -7.33 -21.14 16.34
CA GLN A 304 -6.69 -22.45 16.64
C GLN A 304 -7.67 -23.63 16.65
N LYS A 305 -8.98 -23.36 16.85
CA LYS A 305 -10.02 -24.38 16.94
C LYS A 305 -11.11 -24.14 15.91
N GLU A 306 -11.70 -25.23 15.45
CA GLU A 306 -12.77 -25.26 14.46
C GLU A 306 -14.09 -24.74 15.08
N GLU A 307 -14.21 -23.42 15.16
CA GLU A 307 -15.43 -22.72 15.56
C GLU A 307 -16.00 -21.99 14.35
N LYS A 308 -16.76 -22.70 13.53
CA LYS A 308 -17.51 -22.09 12.43
C LYS A 308 -18.79 -21.46 12.98
N GLU A 309 -18.75 -20.14 13.05
CA GLU A 309 -19.91 -19.30 13.40
C GLU A 309 -20.70 -18.94 12.13
N SER A 310 -21.81 -18.23 12.29
CA SER A 310 -22.56 -17.68 11.18
C SER A 310 -21.73 -16.68 10.36
N ILE A 311 -22.02 -16.62 9.06
CA ILE A 311 -21.45 -15.66 8.12
C ILE A 311 -22.45 -14.53 7.92
N ILE A 312 -21.98 -13.31 8.08
CA ILE A 312 -22.76 -12.11 7.80
C ILE A 312 -22.57 -11.73 6.33
N LEU A 313 -23.66 -11.73 5.56
CA LEU A 313 -23.71 -11.15 4.23
C LEU A 313 -24.39 -9.79 4.29
N GLY A 314 -23.94 -8.84 3.48
CA GLY A 314 -24.63 -7.56 3.39
C GLY A 314 -24.15 -6.65 2.28
N ARG A 315 -24.69 -5.43 2.31
CA ARG A 315 -24.33 -4.37 1.37
C ARG A 315 -24.01 -3.09 2.12
N LEU A 316 -22.92 -2.46 1.70
CA LEU A 316 -22.51 -1.14 2.17
C LEU A 316 -22.93 -0.09 1.15
N GLU A 317 -23.34 1.08 1.64
CA GLU A 317 -23.57 2.27 0.84
C GLU A 317 -22.73 3.43 1.40
N LYS A 318 -22.28 4.30 0.49
CA LYS A 318 -21.53 5.50 0.86
C LYS A 318 -22.49 6.51 1.47
N ASP A 319 -22.27 6.85 2.73
CA ASP A 319 -22.98 7.91 3.42
C ASP A 319 -21.98 8.99 3.85
N ASN A 320 -22.02 10.13 3.15
CA ASN A 320 -21.06 11.22 3.27
C ASN A 320 -19.61 10.72 3.11
N SER A 321 -18.80 10.85 4.16
CA SER A 321 -17.39 10.42 4.25
C SER A 321 -17.20 9.02 4.87
N SER A 322 -18.27 8.24 4.99
CA SER A 322 -18.27 6.92 5.64
C SER A 322 -19.09 5.88 4.87
N PHE A 323 -19.08 4.64 5.36
CA PHE A 323 -19.96 3.57 4.88
C PHE A 323 -20.99 3.18 5.93
N LYS A 324 -22.22 2.94 5.49
CA LYS A 324 -23.30 2.35 6.31
C LYS A 324 -23.75 1.03 5.72
N ILE A 325 -24.10 0.10 6.60
CA ILE A 325 -24.74 -1.17 6.24
C ILE A 325 -26.20 -0.88 5.94
N ILE A 326 -26.64 -1.22 4.72
CA ILE A 326 -28.03 -1.02 4.28
C ILE A 326 -28.81 -2.32 4.19
N ASP A 327 -28.12 -3.44 4.02
CA ASP A 327 -28.71 -4.79 4.06
C ASP A 327 -27.78 -5.71 4.86
N LYS A 328 -28.37 -6.58 5.70
CA LYS A 328 -27.65 -7.60 6.45
C LYS A 328 -28.50 -8.87 6.53
N ILE A 329 -27.89 -9.99 6.19
CA ILE A 329 -28.42 -11.34 6.39
C ILE A 329 -27.34 -12.15 7.10
N GLU A 330 -27.76 -13.01 8.01
CA GLU A 330 -26.88 -13.93 8.71
C GLU A 330 -27.18 -15.34 8.20
N LEU A 331 -26.15 -16.06 7.77
CA LEU A 331 -26.24 -17.40 7.22
C LEU A 331 -25.42 -18.37 8.05
N ASP A 332 -25.94 -19.56 8.30
CA ASP A 332 -25.15 -20.65 8.85
C ASP A 332 -24.06 -21.07 7.86
N TYR A 333 -22.92 -21.51 8.39
CA TYR A 333 -21.75 -21.86 7.58
C TYR A 333 -22.01 -23.04 6.62
N ASP A 334 -22.96 -23.90 6.97
CA ASP A 334 -23.38 -25.05 6.15
C ASP A 334 -24.47 -24.70 5.12
N ASN A 335 -24.85 -23.42 5.02
CA ASN A 335 -25.88 -22.99 4.08
C ASN A 335 -25.45 -23.28 2.63
N GLU A 336 -26.30 -23.98 1.88
CA GLU A 336 -26.01 -24.39 0.51
C GLU A 336 -25.71 -23.20 -0.42
N MET A 337 -26.25 -22.01 -0.16
CA MET A 337 -25.98 -20.80 -0.94
C MET A 337 -24.51 -20.39 -0.91
N LEU A 338 -23.73 -20.81 0.10
CA LEU A 338 -22.29 -20.56 0.18
C LEU A 338 -21.48 -21.52 -0.69
N ARG A 339 -22.02 -22.72 -0.94
CA ARG A 339 -21.37 -23.80 -1.72
C ARG A 339 -21.83 -23.85 -3.18
N THR A 340 -23.02 -23.35 -3.48
CA THR A 340 -23.63 -23.37 -4.81
C THR A 340 -23.45 -22.04 -5.54
N THR A 341 -22.37 -21.96 -6.30
CA THR A 341 -22.22 -21.15 -7.55
C THR A 341 -20.96 -21.59 -8.27
#